data_AF-A0A6A1W206-F1
#
_entry.id   AF-A0A6A1W206-F1
#
_cell.length_a   1.000
_cell.length_b   1.000
_cell.length_c   1.000
_cell.angle_alpha   90.00
_cell.angle_beta   90.00
_cell.angle_gamma   90.00
#
_symmetry.space_group_name_H-M   'P 1'
#
loop_
_entity.id
_entity.type
_entity.pdbx_description
1 polymer ?
#
loop_
_entity_poly.entity_id
_entity_poly.type
_entity_poly.pdbx_seq_one_letter_code
_entity_poly.pdbx_strand_id
1 'polypeptide(L)'
;MEKLQLFRGDTILIKGKKRKDTICIALVDDTCDEAKIRMNKVVRSNLRVRLGDVVSVHQCADVKYGKQHCEMESHEEKLHKLVLQSKINETKDHKKREASEIEKTRF
;
A
#
# COMPACT_ATOMS: atom_id res chain seq x y z
N MET A 1 -15.73 8.50 14.47
CA MET A 1 -14.46 9.08 15.00
C MET A 1 -14.64 9.68 16.40
N GLU A 2 -15.73 10.41 16.68
CA GLU A 2 -16.00 10.98 18.02
C GLU A 2 -15.99 9.96 19.17
N LYS A 3 -16.63 8.79 19.00
CA LYS A 3 -16.68 7.75 20.06
C LYS A 3 -15.31 7.20 20.47
N LEU A 4 -14.35 7.18 19.53
CA LEU A 4 -12.99 6.71 19.77
C LEU A 4 -12.03 7.84 20.13
N GLN A 5 -12.51 9.09 20.18
CA GLN A 5 -11.71 10.29 20.42
C GLN A 5 -10.49 10.40 19.48
N LEU A 6 -10.62 9.87 18.26
CA LEU A 6 -9.58 9.93 17.24
C LEU A 6 -9.81 11.15 16.35
N PHE A 7 -8.74 11.90 16.13
CA PHE A 7 -8.74 13.05 15.23
C PHE A 7 -8.05 12.72 13.90
N ARG A 8 -8.27 13.58 12.91
CA ARG A 8 -7.59 13.48 11.62
C ARG A 8 -6.09 13.65 11.83
N GLY A 9 -5.31 12.69 11.37
CA GLY A 9 -3.85 12.70 11.49
C GLY A 9 -3.31 11.96 12.71
N ASP A 10 -4.19 11.44 13.58
CA ASP A 10 -3.75 10.65 14.73
C ASP A 10 -3.06 9.36 14.30
N THR A 11 -1.99 9.03 15.01
CA THR A 11 -1.30 7.75 14.87
C THR A 11 -2.05 6.69 15.67
N ILE A 12 -2.41 5.60 14.99
CA ILE A 12 -3.19 4.49 15.56
C ILE A 12 -2.42 3.17 15.44
N LEU A 13 -2.51 2.34 16.48
CA LEU A 13 -2.06 0.96 16.49
C LEU A 13 -3.26 0.05 16.22
N ILE A 14 -3.18 -0.70 15.11
CA ILE A 14 -4.17 -1.70 14.75
C ILE A 14 -3.61 -3.08 15.09
N LYS A 15 -4.36 -3.85 15.89
CA LYS A 15 -4.04 -5.23 16.22
C LYS A 15 -4.90 -6.19 15.41
N GLY A 16 -4.23 -7.05 14.66
CA GLY A 16 -4.83 -8.04 13.77
C GLY A 16 -4.77 -9.45 14.34
N LYS A 17 -4.84 -10.44 13.45
CA LYS A 17 -4.79 -11.87 13.81
C LYS A 17 -3.35 -12.33 13.94
N LYS A 18 -3.14 -13.46 14.63
CA LYS A 18 -1.82 -14.09 14.83
C LYS A 18 -0.76 -13.11 15.39
N ARG A 19 -1.17 -12.24 16.32
CA ARG A 19 -0.30 -11.24 16.98
C ARG A 19 0.44 -10.34 15.98
N LYS A 20 -0.24 -9.99 14.89
CA LYS A 20 0.27 -9.06 13.89
C LYS A 20 -0.35 -7.70 14.09
N ASP A 21 0.51 -6.71 14.25
CA ASP A 21 0.11 -5.34 14.53
C ASP A 21 0.67 -4.42 13.45
N THR A 22 0.02 -3.29 13.22
CA THR A 22 0.44 -2.30 12.22
C THR A 22 0.07 -0.90 12.70
N ILE A 23 0.99 0.06 12.54
CA ILE A 23 0.74 1.47 12.79
C ILE A 23 0.14 2.10 11.53
N CYS A 24 -0.89 2.92 11.69
CA CYS A 24 -1.55 3.64 10.61
C CYS A 24 -1.85 5.08 11.04
N ILE A 25 -2.15 5.94 10.07
CA ILE A 25 -2.63 7.31 10.32
C ILE A 25 -4.13 7.33 10.06
N ALA A 26 -4.90 7.88 11.00
CA ALA A 26 -6.34 7.98 10.87
C ALA A 26 -6.73 9.14 9.95
N LEU A 27 -7.50 8.83 8.91
CA LEU A 27 -8.07 9.81 7.97
C LEU A 27 -9.59 9.78 8.08
N VAL A 28 -10.21 10.96 7.90
CA VAL A 28 -11.67 11.09 7.88
C VAL A 28 -12.17 10.74 6.47
N ASP A 29 -13.16 9.86 6.40
CA ASP A 29 -13.87 9.47 5.19
C ASP A 29 -15.37 9.46 5.49
N ASP A 30 -16.07 10.49 5.01
CA ASP A 30 -17.52 10.66 5.24
C ASP A 30 -18.37 9.62 4.49
N THR A 31 -17.77 8.85 3.58
CA THR A 31 -18.45 7.78 2.82
C THR A 31 -18.37 6.41 3.51
N CYS A 32 -17.67 6.31 4.65
CA CYS A 32 -17.47 5.05 5.37
C CYS A 32 -18.44 4.94 6.56
N ASP A 33 -19.09 3.78 6.70
CA ASP A 33 -19.97 3.52 7.85
C ASP A 33 -19.21 3.60 9.17
N GLU A 34 -19.89 4.07 10.23
CA GLU A 34 -19.28 4.31 11.55
C GLU A 34 -18.61 3.06 12.16
N ALA A 35 -19.14 1.87 11.86
CA ALA A 35 -18.63 0.59 12.38
C ALA A 35 -17.58 -0.07 11.47
N LYS A 36 -17.15 0.58 10.38
CA LYS A 36 -16.22 0.02 9.40
C LYS A 36 -14.95 0.86 9.31
N ILE A 37 -13.85 0.20 8.96
CA ILE A 37 -12.58 0.86 8.70
C ILE A 37 -12.12 0.47 7.30
N ARG A 38 -11.85 1.47 6.47
CA ARG A 38 -11.29 1.28 5.14
C ARG A 38 -9.76 1.25 5.24
N MET A 39 -9.15 0.18 4.74
CA MET A 39 -7.69 0.06 4.68
C MET A 39 -7.30 -0.65 3.38
N ASN A 40 -6.08 -0.38 2.90
CA ASN A 40 -5.58 -0.98 1.67
C ASN A 40 -5.26 -2.48 1.86
N LYS A 41 -4.94 -3.16 0.75
CA LYS A 41 -4.60 -4.60 0.76
C LYS A 41 -3.35 -4.89 1.59
N VAL A 42 -2.35 -4.01 1.53
CA VAL A 42 -1.06 -4.18 2.23
C VAL A 42 -1.27 -4.24 3.75
N VAL A 43 -2.02 -3.30 4.32
CA VAL A 43 -2.33 -3.28 5.76
C VAL A 43 -3.09 -4.54 6.17
N ARG A 44 -4.06 -5.00 5.37
CA ARG A 44 -4.77 -6.27 5.66
C ARG A 44 -3.85 -7.48 5.64
N SER A 45 -2.92 -7.53 4.67
CA SER A 45 -1.94 -8.61 4.55
C SER A 45 -1.01 -8.64 5.77
N ASN A 46 -0.52 -7.48 6.19
CA ASN A 46 0.33 -7.33 7.38
C ASN A 46 -0.37 -7.82 8.65
N LEU A 47 -1.64 -7.43 8.84
CA LEU A 47 -2.49 -7.82 9.97
C LEU A 47 -3.06 -9.25 9.87
N ARG A 48 -2.89 -9.92 8.72
CA ARG A 48 -3.45 -11.24 8.39
C ARG A 48 -4.98 -11.32 8.52
N VAL A 49 -5.68 -10.30 8.03
CA VAL A 49 -7.14 -10.18 8.06
C VAL A 49 -7.75 -10.15 6.67
N ARG A 50 -9.04 -10.50 6.56
CA ARG A 50 -9.87 -10.41 5.35
C ARG A 50 -10.92 -9.31 5.49
N LEU A 51 -11.62 -8.98 4.40
CA LEU A 51 -12.76 -8.07 4.47
C LEU A 51 -13.84 -8.68 5.37
N GLY A 52 -14.39 -7.87 6.27
CA GLY A 52 -15.39 -8.30 7.26
C GLY A 52 -14.81 -8.87 8.56
N ASP A 53 -13.48 -9.06 8.65
CA ASP A 53 -12.85 -9.41 9.92
C ASP A 53 -12.86 -8.21 10.89
N VAL A 54 -12.98 -8.51 12.17
CA VAL A 54 -12.88 -7.52 13.26
C VAL A 54 -11.42 -7.33 13.66
N VAL A 55 -11.04 -6.08 13.91
CA VAL A 55 -9.72 -5.68 14.40
C VAL A 55 -9.86 -4.77 15.62
N SER A 56 -8.82 -4.71 16.45
CA SER A 56 -8.76 -3.76 17.57
C SER A 56 -7.95 -2.53 17.18
N VAL A 57 -8.46 -1.35 17.52
CA VAL A 57 -7.80 -0.07 17.24
C VAL A 57 -7.49 0.63 18.55
N HIS A 58 -6.27 1.13 18.68
CA HIS A 58 -5.80 1.87 19.84
C HIS A 58 -5.10 3.15 19.38
N GLN A 59 -5.31 4.26 20.07
CA GLN A 59 -4.51 5.46 19.84
C GLN A 59 -3.05 5.19 20.27
N CYS A 60 -2.09 5.70 19.50
CA CYS A 60 -0.66 5.50 19.75
C CYS A 60 0.07 6.84 19.58
N ALA A 61 0.02 7.68 20.62
CA ALA A 61 0.59 9.03 20.56
C ALA A 61 2.13 9.08 20.68
N ASP A 62 2.78 8.05 21.24
CA ASP A 62 4.23 8.03 21.48
C ASP A 62 5.04 7.36 20.35
N VAL A 63 4.64 7.60 19.09
CA VAL A 63 5.41 7.12 17.94
C VAL A 63 6.56 8.09 17.65
N LYS A 64 7.77 7.65 17.99
CA LYS A 64 9.01 8.44 17.81
C LYS A 64 9.52 8.33 16.38
N TYR A 65 10.20 9.38 15.92
CA TYR A 65 10.90 9.36 14.63
C TYR A 65 12.01 8.30 14.62
N GLY A 66 12.00 7.46 13.59
CA GLY A 66 13.03 6.46 13.37
C GLY A 66 14.36 7.14 12.99
N LYS A 67 15.46 6.78 13.66
CA LYS A 67 16.81 7.28 13.34
C LYS A 67 17.38 6.62 12.09
N GLN A 68 17.10 5.34 11.92
CA GLN A 68 17.54 4.50 10.81
C GLN A 68 16.41 3.51 10.51
N HIS A 69 16.21 3.18 9.24
CA HIS A 69 15.27 2.16 8.81
C HIS A 69 15.94 1.28 7.75
N CYS A 70 15.63 0.00 7.76
CA CYS A 70 15.98 -0.91 6.68
C CYS A 70 14.76 -0.97 5.75
N GLU A 71 14.92 -0.51 4.51
CA GLU A 71 13.87 -0.64 3.51
C GLU A 71 13.66 -2.11 3.18
N MET A 72 12.47 -2.62 3.48
CA MET A 72 12.04 -3.94 3.07
C MET A 72 10.97 -3.78 2.01
N GLU A 73 11.27 -4.18 0.77
CA GLU A 73 10.26 -4.28 -0.27
C GLU A 73 9.42 -5.53 -0.07
N SER A 74 8.10 -5.37 -0.04
CA SER A 74 7.19 -6.51 -0.05
C SER A 74 7.27 -7.26 -1.38
N HIS A 75 7.03 -8.57 -1.35
CA HIS A 75 6.96 -9.37 -2.58
C HIS A 75 5.92 -8.84 -3.58
N GLU A 76 4.80 -8.27 -3.08
CA GLU A 76 3.78 -7.66 -3.93
C GLU A 76 4.30 -6.39 -4.64
N GLU A 77 5.05 -5.52 -3.94
CA GLU A 77 5.68 -4.33 -4.55
C GLU A 77 6.74 -4.72 -5.58
N LYS A 78 7.59 -5.72 -5.28
CA LYS A 78 8.58 -6.25 -6.23
C LYS A 78 7.93 -6.77 -7.48
N LEU A 79 6.87 -7.58 -7.32
CA LEU A 79 6.14 -8.14 -8.46
C LEU A 79 5.48 -7.03 -9.29
N HIS A 80 4.87 -6.04 -8.63
CA HIS A 80 4.23 -4.92 -9.33
C HIS A 80 5.25 -4.10 -10.15
N LYS A 81 6.41 -3.78 -9.57
CA LYS A 81 7.51 -3.10 -10.29
C LYS A 81 7.99 -3.94 -11.49
N LEU A 82 8.17 -5.25 -11.30
CA LEU A 82 8.63 -6.15 -12.35
C LEU A 82 7.64 -6.22 -13.53
N VAL A 83 6.33 -6.32 -13.23
CA VAL A 83 5.27 -6.33 -14.26
C VAL A 83 5.22 -5.02 -15.03
N LEU A 84 5.32 -3.88 -14.34
CA LEU A 84 5.39 -2.57 -14.99
C LEU A 84 6.60 -2.46 -15.91
N GLN A 85 7.76 -2.92 -15.44
CA GLN A 85 9.00 -2.84 -16.20
C GLN A 85 8.99 -3.76 -17.42
N SER A 86 8.38 -4.94 -17.34
CA SER A 86 8.15 -5.83 -18.49
C SER A 86 7.35 -5.12 -19.59
N LYS A 87 6.21 -4.51 -19.22
CA LYS A 87 5.36 -3.78 -20.19
C LYS A 87 6.10 -2.62 -20.86
N ILE A 88 6.92 -1.89 -20.09
CA ILE A 88 7.74 -0.80 -20.61
C ILE A 88 8.77 -1.36 -21.60
N ASN A 89 9.43 -2.46 -21.28
CA ASN A 89 10.43 -3.07 -22.14
C ASN A 89 9.81 -3.61 -23.43
N GLU A 90 8.68 -4.30 -23.35
CA GLU A 90 7.92 -4.77 -24.52
C GLU A 90 7.57 -3.60 -25.46
N THR A 91 7.11 -2.48 -24.91
CA THR A 91 6.77 -1.28 -25.70
C THR A 91 8.01 -0.66 -26.33
N LYS A 92 9.13 -0.61 -25.60
CA LYS A 92 10.41 -0.09 -26.11
C LYS A 92 10.95 -0.96 -27.24
N ASP A 93 10.87 -2.28 -27.09
CA ASP A 93 11.33 -3.24 -28.10
C ASP A 93 10.48 -3.14 -29.37
N HIS A 94 9.15 -2.99 -29.23
CA HIS A 94 8.27 -2.77 -30.37
C HIS A 94 8.66 -1.51 -31.15
N LYS A 95 8.75 -0.36 -30.46
CA LYS A 95 9.12 0.92 -31.10
C LYS A 95 10.51 0.88 -31.73
N LYS A 96 11.45 0.14 -31.14
CA LYS A 96 12.80 -0.04 -31.69
C LYS A 96 12.78 -0.87 -32.97
N ARG A 97 11.97 -1.92 -33.03
CA ARG A 97 11.80 -2.74 -34.25
C ARG A 97 11.15 -1.92 -35.36
N GLU A 98 10.07 -1.20 -35.06
CA GLU A 98 9.41 -0.32 -36.03
C GLU A 98 10.37 0.76 -36.58
N ALA A 99 11.14 1.41 -35.72
CA ALA A 99 12.13 2.40 -36.15
C ALA A 99 13.19 1.78 -37.09
N SER A 100 13.67 0.57 -36.79
CA SER A 100 14.64 -0.14 -37.63
C SER A 100 14.05 -0.59 -38.97
N GLU A 101 12.79 -0.99 -39.01
CA GLU A 101 12.11 -1.34 -40.27
C GLU A 101 11.90 -0.11 -41.16
N ILE A 102 11.47 1.00 -40.59
CA ILE A 102 11.33 2.28 -41.30
C ILE A 102 12.66 2.70 -41.93
N GLU A 103 13.76 2.56 -41.19
CA GLU A 103 15.11 2.90 -41.67
C GLU A 103 15.56 2.01 -42.83
N LYS A 104 15.18 0.72 -42.85
CA LYS A 104 15.47 -0.20 -43.95
C LYS A 104 14.70 0.12 -45.23
N THR A 105 13.45 0.58 -45.12
CA THR A 105 12.64 1.00 -46.29
C THR A 105 13.01 2.38 -46.84
N ARG A 106 13.92 3.11 -46.18
CA ARG A 106 14.33 4.45 -46.56
C ARG A 106 15.49 4.47 -47.57
N PHE A 107 16.01 3.30 -47.93
CA PHE A 107 17.01 3.03 -48.97
C PHE A 107 16.41 2.10 -50.02
#